data_AF-A0A365QG83-F1
#
_entry.id   AF-A0A365QG83-F1
#
_cell.length_a   1.000
_cell.length_b   1.000
_cell.length_c   1.000
_cell.angle_alpha   90.00
_cell.angle_beta   90.00
_cell.angle_gamma   90.00
#
_symmetry.space_group_name_H-M   'P 1'
#
loop_
_entity.id
_entity.type
_entity.pdbx_description
1 polymer ?
#
loop_
_entity_poly.entity_id
_entity_poly.type
_entity_poly.pdbx_seq_one_letter_code
_entity_poly.pdbx_strand_id
1 'polypeptide(L)'
;LNHTLIALGIIHTPLRLYHSDAGVYIGMVYSYLPFMVMPLYAHLVKMDLTLLEAAYDLGAKPWVAFTRITLPLSKNGIIAGSLLVFIPAVGEYVIPELLGGADTLMIGRVMWDEFFNNMDWPMASAVTVAMVMLLLVPMALFQYYQVKELEDAK
;
A
#
# COMPACT_ATOMS: atom_id res chain seq x y z
N LEU A 1 -1.29 -8.98 24.70
CA LEU A 1 -1.70 -7.64 24.22
C LEU A 1 -2.94 -7.11 24.93
N ASN A 2 -4.12 -7.72 24.79
CA ASN A 2 -5.34 -7.19 25.43
C ASN A 2 -5.24 -7.11 26.96
N HIS A 3 -4.79 -8.17 27.63
CA HIS A 3 -4.60 -8.15 29.09
C HIS A 3 -3.58 -7.10 29.56
N THR A 4 -2.51 -6.88 28.81
CA THR A 4 -1.48 -5.88 29.14
C THR A 4 -1.97 -4.45 28.90
N LEU A 5 -2.74 -4.20 27.83
CA LEU A 5 -3.31 -2.88 27.53
C LEU A 5 -4.43 -2.49 28.49
N ILE A 6 -5.25 -3.46 28.93
CA ILE A 6 -6.28 -3.24 29.95
C ILE A 6 -5.61 -2.98 31.31
N ALA A 7 -4.57 -3.75 31.66
CA ALA A 7 -3.82 -3.54 32.90
C ALA A 7 -3.12 -2.17 32.97
N LEU A 8 -2.69 -1.63 31.82
CA LEU A 8 -2.12 -0.29 31.69
C LEU A 8 -3.19 0.82 31.64
N GLY A 9 -4.48 0.49 31.63
CA GLY A 9 -5.57 1.46 31.56
C GLY A 9 -5.70 2.17 30.20
N ILE A 10 -5.02 1.69 29.16
CA ILE A 10 -5.02 2.31 27.82
C ILE A 10 -6.32 1.99 27.07
N ILE A 11 -6.91 0.81 27.30
CA ILE A 11 -8.17 0.39 26.69
C ILE A 11 -9.13 -0.19 27.75
N HIS A 12 -10.43 0.06 27.58
CA HIS A 12 -11.48 -0.44 28.49
C HIS A 12 -12.14 -1.73 27.99
N THR A 13 -12.00 -2.06 26.71
CA THR A 13 -12.55 -3.27 26.08
C THR A 13 -11.47 -3.99 25.27
N PRO A 14 -11.46 -5.34 25.21
CA PRO A 14 -10.49 -6.08 24.42
C PRO A 14 -10.56 -5.68 22.94
N LEU A 15 -9.41 -5.38 22.34
CA LEU A 15 -9.32 -5.17 20.89
C LEU A 15 -9.59 -6.51 20.19
N ARG A 16 -10.67 -6.56 19.41
CA ARG A 16 -10.97 -7.68 18.51
C ARG A 16 -10.20 -7.46 17.21
N LEU A 17 -8.95 -7.91 17.18
CA LEU A 17 -8.10 -7.87 15.98
C LEU A 17 -8.25 -9.13 15.13
N TYR A 18 -8.52 -10.27 15.77
CA TYR A 18 -8.82 -11.52 15.07
C TYR A 18 -10.27 -11.51 14.55
N HIS A 19 -10.48 -12.00 13.32
CA HIS A 19 -11.74 -11.93 12.59
C HIS A 19 -12.31 -10.50 12.49
N SER A 20 -11.47 -9.54 12.10
CA SER A 20 -11.88 -8.13 11.96
C SER A 20 -11.19 -7.45 10.79
N ASP A 21 -11.88 -6.51 10.15
CA ASP A 21 -11.30 -5.70 9.06
C ASP A 21 -10.10 -4.88 9.54
N ALA A 22 -10.13 -4.42 10.79
CA ALA A 22 -9.00 -3.70 11.40
C ALA A 22 -7.73 -4.58 11.49
N GLY A 23 -7.89 -5.86 11.87
CA GLY A 23 -6.79 -6.82 11.89
C GLY A 23 -6.24 -7.09 10.50
N VAL A 24 -7.11 -7.19 9.50
CA VAL A 24 -6.72 -7.36 8.08
C VAL A 24 -5.92 -6.15 7.60
N TYR A 25 -6.40 -4.92 7.82
CA TYR A 25 -5.68 -3.71 7.41
C TYR A 25 -4.32 -3.58 8.09
N ILE A 26 -4.23 -3.86 9.40
CA ILE A 26 -2.95 -3.85 10.12
C ILE A 26 -2.00 -4.91 9.55
N GLY A 27 -2.50 -6.12 9.29
CA GLY A 27 -1.72 -7.20 8.68
C GLY A 27 -1.21 -6.83 7.30
N MET A 28 -2.07 -6.26 6.44
CA MET A 28 -1.68 -5.81 5.10
C MET A 28 -0.65 -4.69 5.15
N VAL A 29 -0.88 -3.65 5.96
CA VAL A 29 0.09 -2.55 6.10
C VAL A 29 1.43 -3.08 6.55
N TYR A 30 1.47 -3.94 7.57
CA TYR A 30 2.70 -4.51 8.09
C TYR A 30 3.44 -5.37 7.04
N SER A 31 2.73 -6.25 6.34
CA SER A 31 3.30 -7.14 5.33
C SER A 31 3.84 -6.39 4.11
N TYR A 32 3.19 -5.29 3.72
CA TYR A 32 3.53 -4.55 2.51
C TYR A 32 4.39 -3.30 2.75
N LEU A 33 4.61 -2.90 4.01
CA LEU A 33 5.46 -1.77 4.36
C LEU A 33 6.87 -1.83 3.73
N PRO A 34 7.58 -2.99 3.71
CA PRO A 34 8.90 -3.06 3.08
C PRO A 34 8.88 -2.70 1.58
N PHE A 35 7.82 -3.08 0.87
CA PHE A 35 7.66 -2.80 -0.57
C PHE A 35 7.43 -1.31 -0.85
N MET A 36 6.82 -0.58 0.08
CA MET A 36 6.69 0.88 -0.01
C MET A 36 8.01 1.58 0.32
N VAL A 37 8.68 1.14 1.38
CA VAL A 37 9.87 1.82 1.91
C VAL A 37 11.05 1.70 0.95
N MET A 38 11.24 0.55 0.29
CA MET A 38 12.41 0.31 -0.55
C MET A 38 12.54 1.30 -1.73
N PRO A 39 11.51 1.52 -2.58
CA PRO A 39 11.60 2.51 -3.67
C PRO A 39 11.63 3.94 -3.15
N LEU A 40 10.88 4.23 -2.09
CA LEU A 40 10.86 5.57 -1.50
C LEU A 40 12.25 5.95 -0.97
N TYR A 41 12.93 5.03 -0.27
CA TYR A 41 14.29 5.21 0.21
C TYR A 41 15.29 5.39 -0.95
N ALA A 42 15.20 4.54 -1.98
CA ALA A 42 16.08 4.63 -3.15
C ALA A 42 15.96 5.97 -3.90
N HIS A 43 14.78 6.61 -3.82
CA HIS A 43 14.54 7.95 -4.34
C HIS A 43 15.07 9.04 -3.40
N LEU A 44 14.72 8.97 -2.12
CA LEU A 44 15.08 9.96 -1.11
C LEU A 44 16.59 10.10 -0.91
N VAL A 45 17.34 9.01 -0.97
CA VAL A 45 18.81 9.04 -0.76
C VAL A 45 19.55 9.83 -1.85
N LYS A 46 18.90 10.05 -3.00
CA LYS A 46 19.44 10.82 -4.13
C LYS A 46 18.99 12.29 -4.12
N MET A 47 18.17 12.69 -3.17
CA MET A 47 17.63 14.05 -3.07
C MET A 47 18.74 15.03 -2.69
N ASP A 48 18.75 16.20 -3.32
CA ASP A 48 19.66 17.30 -2.98
C ASP A 48 19.26 17.91 -1.63
N LEU A 49 20.17 17.82 -0.65
CA LEU A 49 19.94 18.32 0.70
C LEU A 49 20.11 19.85 0.81
N THR A 50 20.73 20.50 -0.16
CA THR A 50 20.93 21.97 -0.14
C THR A 50 19.60 22.73 -0.13
N LEU A 51 18.55 22.18 -0.77
CA LEU A 51 17.19 22.72 -0.72
C LEU A 51 16.64 22.74 0.71
N LEU A 52 16.95 21.71 1.49
CA LEU A 52 16.50 21.59 2.88
C LEU A 52 17.28 22.54 3.80
N GLU A 53 18.59 22.65 3.59
CA GLU A 53 19.45 23.61 4.29
C GLU A 53 18.98 25.06 4.06
N ALA A 54 18.75 25.44 2.79
CA ALA A 54 18.23 26.77 2.44
C ALA A 54 16.85 27.05 3.06
N ALA A 55 16.00 26.03 3.19
CA ALA A 55 14.71 26.18 3.87
C ALA A 55 14.88 26.49 5.36
N TYR A 56 15.82 25.81 6.03
CA TYR A 56 16.11 26.06 7.43
C TYR A 56 16.78 27.42 7.65
N ASP A 57 17.65 27.86 6.73
CA ASP A 57 18.26 29.18 6.77
C ASP A 57 17.21 30.30 6.64
N LEU A 58 16.15 30.08 5.86
CA LEU A 58 14.99 30.97 5.75
C LEU A 58 14.03 30.89 6.95
N GLY A 59 14.36 30.10 7.99
CA GLY A 59 13.56 29.93 9.20
C GLY A 59 12.38 28.97 9.06
N ALA A 60 12.36 28.11 8.04
CA ALA A 60 11.30 27.11 7.91
C ALA A 60 11.34 26.09 9.06
N LYS A 61 10.17 25.77 9.61
CA LYS A 61 10.03 24.67 10.58
C LYS A 61 10.17 23.31 9.86
N PRO A 62 10.62 22.24 10.52
CA PRO A 62 10.78 20.91 9.89
C PRO A 62 9.54 20.40 9.14
N TRP A 63 8.34 20.62 9.68
CA TRP A 63 7.09 20.26 9.00
C TRP A 63 6.85 21.07 7.70
N VAL A 64 7.25 22.34 7.67
CA VAL A 64 7.16 23.19 6.47
C VAL A 64 8.16 22.72 5.42
N ALA A 65 9.40 22.42 5.82
CA ALA A 65 10.42 21.88 4.93
C ALA A 65 9.99 20.53 4.34
N PHE A 66 9.46 19.63 5.17
CA PHE A 66 8.95 18.34 4.72
C PHE A 66 7.81 18.49 3.69
N THR A 67 6.78 19.28 4.01
CA THR A 67 5.60 19.41 3.15
C THR A 67 5.87 20.17 1.85
N ARG A 68 6.79 21.15 1.86
CA ARG A 68 7.09 21.97 0.67
C ARG A 68 8.24 21.45 -0.19
N ILE A 69 9.15 20.66 0.36
CA ILE A 69 10.37 20.22 -0.33
C ILE A 69 10.39 18.71 -0.43
N THR A 70 10.51 18.03 0.71
CA THR A 70 10.69 16.57 0.73
C THR A 70 9.52 15.84 0.09
N LEU A 71 8.28 16.16 0.46
CA LEU A 71 7.09 15.46 -0.02
C LEU A 71 6.87 15.61 -1.54
N PRO A 72 6.91 16.83 -2.13
CA PRO A 72 6.83 17.00 -3.59
C PRO A 72 7.97 16.33 -4.34
N LEU A 73 9.21 16.44 -3.85
CA LEU A 73 10.37 15.83 -4.50
C LEU A 73 10.34 14.30 -4.38
N SER A 74 9.70 13.75 -3.34
CA SER A 74 9.54 12.30 -3.17
C SER A 74 8.41 11.69 -4.02
N LYS A 75 7.64 12.51 -4.75
CA LYS A 75 6.45 12.07 -5.51
C LYS A 75 6.73 10.82 -6.36
N ASN A 76 7.82 10.80 -7.12
CA ASN A 76 8.15 9.67 -7.99
C ASN A 76 8.47 8.39 -7.20
N GLY A 77 9.17 8.52 -6.06
CA GLY A 77 9.42 7.42 -5.13
C GLY A 77 8.14 6.89 -4.48
N ILE A 78 7.23 7.80 -4.09
CA ILE A 78 5.92 7.45 -3.53
C ILE A 78 5.09 6.67 -4.55
N ILE A 79 5.05 7.12 -5.80
CA ILE A 79 4.27 6.43 -6.83
C ILE A 79 4.88 5.06 -7.14
N ALA A 80 6.21 4.95 -7.27
CA ALA A 80 6.89 3.69 -7.48
C ALA A 80 6.62 2.69 -6.34
N GLY A 81 6.72 3.13 -5.08
CA GLY A 81 6.39 2.32 -3.91
C GLY A 81 4.92 1.90 -3.88
N SER A 82 4.01 2.81 -4.20
CA SER A 82 2.57 2.53 -4.21
C SER A 82 2.22 1.46 -5.25
N LEU A 83 2.86 1.48 -6.42
CA LEU A 83 2.66 0.46 -7.44
C LEU A 83 3.19 -0.90 -7.02
N LEU A 84 4.37 -0.95 -6.37
CA LEU A 84 4.92 -2.21 -5.86
C LEU A 84 4.06 -2.83 -4.75
N VAL A 85 3.38 -2.01 -3.95
CA VAL A 85 2.40 -2.48 -2.94
C VAL A 85 1.09 -2.90 -3.60
N PHE A 86 0.61 -2.17 -4.60
CA PHE A 86 -0.66 -2.41 -5.25
C PHE A 86 -0.74 -3.80 -5.90
N ILE A 87 0.32 -4.23 -6.58
CA ILE A 87 0.39 -5.51 -7.29
C ILE A 87 0.01 -6.71 -6.40
N PRO A 88 0.69 -6.96 -5.27
CA PRO A 88 0.32 -8.07 -4.39
C PRO A 88 -0.93 -7.77 -3.56
N ALA A 89 -1.18 -6.51 -3.17
CA ALA A 89 -2.30 -6.18 -2.29
C ALA A 89 -3.68 -6.44 -2.92
N VAL A 90 -3.84 -6.27 -4.23
CA VAL A 90 -5.12 -6.53 -4.93
C VAL A 90 -5.45 -8.02 -4.98
N GLY A 91 -4.44 -8.87 -5.18
CA GLY A 91 -4.57 -10.32 -5.24
C GLY A 91 -4.46 -11.02 -3.89
N GLU A 92 -4.36 -10.25 -2.80
CA GLU A 92 -4.18 -10.80 -1.45
C GLU A 92 -5.43 -11.58 -1.02
N TYR A 93 -5.22 -12.81 -0.59
CA TYR A 93 -6.26 -13.69 -0.06
C TYR A 93 -5.88 -14.32 1.27
N VAL A 94 -4.59 -14.48 1.56
CA VAL A 94 -4.07 -15.15 2.76
C VAL A 94 -4.34 -14.31 4.00
N ILE A 95 -4.03 -13.01 3.96
CA ILE A 95 -4.24 -12.13 5.11
C ILE A 95 -5.74 -11.99 5.46
N PRO A 96 -6.65 -11.71 4.50
CA PRO A 96 -8.09 -11.69 4.73
C PRO A 96 -8.64 -13.02 5.22
N GLU A 97 -8.13 -14.14 4.72
CA GLU A 97 -8.58 -15.46 5.15
C GLU A 97 -8.15 -15.79 6.58
N LEU A 98 -6.93 -15.39 6.98
CA LEU A 98 -6.40 -15.68 8.31
C LEU A 98 -6.86 -14.70 9.40
N LEU A 99 -7.05 -13.42 9.06
CA LEU A 99 -7.34 -12.35 10.02
C LEU A 99 -8.74 -11.74 9.86
N GLY A 100 -9.39 -11.92 8.70
CA GLY A 100 -10.70 -11.34 8.38
C GLY A 100 -11.86 -12.14 8.96
N GLY A 101 -13.01 -11.48 9.07
CA GLY A 101 -14.26 -12.14 9.44
C GLY A 101 -14.87 -12.87 8.23
N ALA A 102 -15.95 -13.61 8.45
CA ALA A 102 -16.69 -14.26 7.35
C ALA A 102 -17.20 -13.26 6.30
N ASP A 103 -17.45 -12.00 6.72
CA ASP A 103 -17.97 -10.95 5.86
C ASP A 103 -16.89 -10.09 5.19
N THR A 104 -15.60 -10.38 5.41
CA THR A 104 -14.50 -9.61 4.81
C THR A 104 -14.37 -10.00 3.33
N LEU A 105 -14.95 -9.16 2.46
CA LEU A 105 -14.92 -9.31 1.01
C LEU A 105 -13.69 -8.60 0.42
N MET A 106 -12.68 -9.39 0.04
CA MET A 106 -11.55 -8.93 -0.78
C MET A 106 -11.49 -9.72 -2.08
N ILE A 107 -11.12 -9.05 -3.18
CA ILE A 107 -11.15 -9.62 -4.53
C ILE A 107 -10.35 -10.93 -4.60
N GLY A 108 -9.16 -10.97 -4.00
CA GLY A 108 -8.34 -12.18 -3.89
C GLY A 108 -9.07 -13.36 -3.22
N ARG A 109 -9.77 -13.08 -2.12
CA ARG A 109 -10.55 -14.09 -1.38
C ARG A 109 -11.78 -14.55 -2.16
N VAL A 110 -12.51 -13.62 -2.78
CA VAL A 110 -13.70 -13.96 -3.59
C VAL A 110 -13.31 -14.88 -4.75
N MET A 111 -12.20 -14.59 -5.45
CA MET A 111 -11.71 -15.50 -6.49
C MET A 111 -11.40 -16.89 -5.94
N TRP A 112 -10.75 -16.97 -4.79
CA TRP A 112 -10.43 -18.24 -4.14
C TRP A 112 -11.70 -19.05 -3.81
N ASP A 113 -12.70 -18.39 -3.24
CA ASP A 113 -13.99 -19.00 -2.91
C ASP A 113 -14.72 -19.49 -4.15
N GLU A 114 -14.77 -18.70 -5.23
CA GLU A 114 -15.43 -19.12 -6.48
C GLU A 114 -14.71 -20.30 -7.14
N PHE A 115 -13.38 -20.36 -7.11
CA PHE A 115 -12.61 -21.48 -7.66
C PHE A 115 -12.78 -22.77 -6.86
N PHE A 116 -12.64 -22.70 -5.53
CA PHE A 116 -12.43 -23.89 -4.70
C PHE A 116 -13.64 -24.26 -3.84
N ASN A 117 -14.41 -23.29 -3.35
CA ASN A 117 -15.56 -23.54 -2.49
C ASN A 117 -16.84 -23.74 -3.31
N ASN A 118 -17.09 -22.85 -4.26
CA ASN A 118 -18.30 -22.90 -5.10
C ASN A 118 -18.12 -23.75 -6.37
N MET A 119 -16.87 -24.01 -6.78
CA MET A 119 -16.53 -24.70 -8.03
C MET A 119 -17.14 -24.04 -9.27
N ASP A 120 -17.34 -22.72 -9.25
CA ASP A 120 -17.85 -21.93 -10.37
C ASP A 120 -16.68 -21.38 -11.19
N TRP A 121 -16.06 -22.27 -11.96
CA TRP A 121 -14.92 -21.94 -12.82
C TRP A 121 -15.21 -20.81 -13.83
N PRO A 122 -16.41 -20.73 -14.45
CA PRO A 122 -16.78 -19.58 -15.28
C PRO A 122 -16.74 -18.24 -14.53
N MET A 123 -17.37 -18.15 -13.36
CA MET A 123 -17.38 -16.93 -12.55
C MET A 123 -15.97 -16.57 -12.08
N ALA A 124 -15.23 -17.55 -11.57
CA ALA A 124 -13.87 -17.36 -11.08
C ALA A 124 -12.91 -16.89 -12.19
N SER A 125 -13.08 -17.39 -13.43
CA SER A 125 -12.33 -16.94 -14.60
C SER A 125 -12.66 -15.48 -14.96
N ALA A 126 -13.94 -15.10 -14.90
CA ALA A 126 -14.37 -13.72 -15.19
C ALA A 126 -13.77 -12.72 -14.18
N VAL A 127 -13.83 -13.05 -12.88
CA VAL A 127 -13.25 -12.21 -11.81
C VAL A 127 -11.73 -12.12 -11.96
N THR A 128 -11.05 -13.23 -12.30
CA THR A 128 -9.60 -13.26 -12.54
C THR A 128 -9.19 -12.36 -13.69
N VAL A 129 -9.88 -12.45 -14.83
CA VAL A 129 -9.61 -11.59 -16.00
C VAL A 129 -9.86 -10.12 -15.66
N ALA A 130 -10.94 -9.81 -14.93
CA ALA A 130 -11.20 -8.46 -14.46
C ALA A 130 -10.10 -7.93 -13.53
N MET A 131 -9.61 -8.74 -12.59
CA MET A 131 -8.51 -8.38 -11.70
C MET A 131 -7.21 -8.14 -12.47
N VAL A 132 -6.88 -9.02 -13.42
CA VAL A 132 -5.68 -8.87 -14.27
C VAL A 132 -5.76 -7.57 -15.07
N MET A 133 -6.91 -7.23 -15.65
CA MET A 133 -7.09 -5.95 -16.34
C MET A 133 -6.94 -4.76 -15.40
N LEU A 134 -7.52 -4.84 -14.20
CA LEU A 134 -7.42 -3.81 -13.16
C LEU A 134 -5.98 -3.58 -12.69
N LEU A 135 -5.14 -4.62 -12.68
CA LEU A 135 -3.71 -4.52 -12.39
C LEU A 135 -2.92 -3.97 -13.59
N LEU A 136 -3.07 -4.59 -14.76
CA LEU A 136 -2.22 -4.31 -15.92
C LEU A 136 -2.49 -2.96 -16.56
N VAL A 137 -3.75 -2.50 -16.63
CA VAL A 137 -4.09 -1.25 -17.33
C VAL A 137 -3.48 -0.02 -16.63
N PRO A 138 -3.66 0.20 -15.32
CA PRO A 138 -3.03 1.32 -14.63
C PRO A 138 -1.50 1.26 -14.66
N MET A 139 -0.92 0.05 -14.52
CA MET A 139 0.52 -0.15 -14.59
C MET A 139 1.08 0.22 -15.97
N ALA A 140 0.43 -0.23 -17.05
CA ALA A 140 0.85 0.06 -18.42
C ALA A 140 0.74 1.55 -18.74
N LEU A 141 -0.37 2.19 -18.35
CA LEU A 141 -0.54 3.64 -18.50
C LEU A 141 0.55 4.41 -17.74
N PHE A 142 0.82 4.01 -16.51
CA PHE A 142 1.84 4.65 -15.70
C PHE A 142 3.25 4.51 -16.29
N GLN A 143 3.64 3.29 -16.70
CA GLN A 143 4.91 3.07 -17.38
C GLN A 143 5.03 3.92 -18.66
N TYR A 144 3.95 4.01 -19.43
CA TYR A 144 3.91 4.84 -20.63
C TYR A 144 4.17 6.33 -20.31
N TYR A 145 3.52 6.88 -19.28
CA TYR A 145 3.74 8.28 -18.89
C TYR A 145 5.16 8.52 -18.35
N GLN A 146 5.72 7.59 -17.57
CA GLN A 146 7.10 7.72 -17.09
C GLN A 146 8.13 7.71 -18.23
N VAL A 147 7.98 6.80 -19.20
CA VAL A 147 8.88 6.72 -20.35
C VAL A 147 8.82 8.02 -21.16
N LYS A 148 7.61 8.54 -21.38
CA LYS A 148 7.42 9.80 -22.09
C LYS A 148 8.07 10.99 -21.39
N GLU A 149 7.94 11.09 -20.06
CA GLU A 149 8.57 12.16 -19.28
C GLU A 149 10.11 12.11 -19.35
N LEU A 150 10.70 10.91 -19.45
CA LEU A 150 12.14 10.71 -19.66
C LEU A 150 12.59 11.05 -21.08
N GLU A 151 11.74 10.85 -22.08
CA GLU A 151 11.99 11.24 -23.47
C GLU A 151 11.92 12.76 -23.65
N ASP A 152 10.93 13.42 -23.03
CA ASP A 152 10.74 14.87 -23.08
C ASP A 152 11.84 15.65 -22.32
N ALA A 153 12.57 14.98 -21.41
CA ALA A 153 13.65 15.57 -20.62
C ALA A 153 15.05 15.49 -21.28
N LYS A 154 15.17 14.86 -22.45
CA LYS A 154 16.42 14.75 -23.23
C LYS A 154 16.51 15.80 -24.33
#